data_AF-A0A538TYX7-F1
#
_entry.id   AF-A0A538TYX7-F1
#
_cell.length_a   1.000
_cell.length_b   1.000
_cell.length_c   1.000
_cell.angle_alpha   90.00
_cell.angle_beta   90.00
_cell.angle_gamma   90.00
#
_symmetry.space_group_name_H-M   'P 1'
#
loop_
_entity.id
_entity.type
_entity.pdbx_description
1 polymer ?
#
loop_
_entity_poly.entity_id
_entity_poly.type
_entity_poly.pdbx_seq_one_letter_code
_entity_poly.pdbx_strand_id
1 'polypeptide(L)' 'MTRLPATTRSRYERIRQSRDGRAVVPIVKGSCGGCFRGQPPQMLQEARRGDRALICDGCGRILIWPPEGA' A
#
# COMPACT_ATOMS: atom_id res chain seq x y z
N MET A 1 18.62 8.19 11.91
CA MET A 1 17.41 8.21 11.05
C MET A 1 17.76 7.53 9.73
N THR A 2 17.42 6.26 9.61
CA THR A 2 17.95 5.37 8.56
C THR A 2 17.39 5.77 7.20
N ARG A 3 18.27 6.18 6.27
CA ARG A 3 17.92 6.54 4.90
C ARG A 3 17.38 5.29 4.20
N LEU A 4 16.18 5.35 3.63
CA LEU A 4 15.63 4.27 2.81
C LEU A 4 16.61 3.95 1.66
N PRO A 5 16.84 2.65 1.33
CA PRO A 5 17.65 2.26 0.19
C PRO A 5 17.16 2.94 -1.09
N ALA A 6 18.09 3.32 -1.97
CA ALA A 6 17.79 4.12 -3.16
C ALA A 6 16.70 3.52 -4.05
N THR A 7 16.64 2.20 -4.17
CA THR A 7 15.65 1.47 -4.97
C THR A 7 14.22 1.62 -4.43
N THR A 8 14.04 1.43 -3.12
CA THR A 8 12.74 1.60 -2.43
C THR A 8 12.30 3.06 -2.50
N ARG A 9 13.25 3.99 -2.38
CA ARG A 9 13.00 5.43 -2.45
C ARG A 9 12.48 5.86 -3.83
N SER A 10 13.13 5.43 -4.91
CA SER A 10 12.70 5.76 -6.28
C SER A 10 11.28 5.26 -6.60
N ARG A 11 10.92 4.06 -6.12
CA ARG A 11 9.55 3.53 -6.30
C ARG A 11 8.53 4.35 -5.52
N TYR A 12 8.83 4.66 -4.26
CA TYR A 12 7.98 5.50 -3.43
C TYR A 12 7.76 6.89 -4.05
N GLU A 13 8.83 7.54 -4.50
CA GLU A 13 8.77 8.86 -5.13
C GLU A 13 7.97 8.84 -6.43
N ARG A 14 8.11 7.81 -7.27
CA ARG A 14 7.30 7.65 -8.50
C ARG A 14 5.80 7.56 -8.20
N ILE A 15 5.41 6.77 -7.20
CA ILE A 15 4.00 6.65 -6.83
C ILE A 15 3.53 7.97 -6.20
N ARG A 16 4.34 8.56 -5.33
CA ARG A 16 4.02 9.84 -4.65
C ARG A 16 3.74 10.96 -5.67
N GLN A 17 4.57 11.08 -6.70
CA GLN A 17 4.41 12.10 -7.75
C GLN A 17 3.18 11.84 -8.63
N SER A 18 2.84 10.58 -8.90
CA SER A 18 1.78 10.22 -9.84
C SER A 18 0.38 10.05 -9.21
N ARG A 19 0.29 10.04 -7.87
CA ARG A 19 -0.91 9.63 -7.12
C ARG A 19 -1.16 10.48 -5.87
N ASP A 20 -1.33 11.79 -6.08
CA ASP A 20 -1.77 12.77 -5.07
C ASP A 20 -0.87 12.88 -3.83
N GLY A 21 0.43 12.58 -3.98
CA GLY A 21 1.37 12.63 -2.87
C GLY A 21 1.28 11.46 -1.89
N ARG A 22 0.46 10.43 -2.16
CA ARG A 22 0.25 9.28 -1.25
C ARG A 22 0.69 7.97 -1.91
N ALA A 23 1.89 7.52 -1.56
CA ALA A 23 2.44 6.26 -2.05
C ALA A 23 2.03 5.04 -1.21
N VAL A 24 1.69 5.26 0.07
CA VAL A 24 1.28 4.22 1.02
C VAL A 24 -0.13 4.55 1.51
N VAL A 25 -1.03 3.56 1.47
CA VAL A 25 -2.43 3.72 1.93
C VAL A 25 -2.90 2.47 2.68
N PRO A 26 -3.77 2.62 3.68
CA PRO A 26 -4.36 1.48 4.36
C PRO A 26 -5.38 0.76 3.46
N ILE A 27 -5.59 -0.52 3.75
CA ILE A 27 -6.76 -1.25 3.26
C ILE A 27 -7.95 -0.84 4.13
N VAL A 28 -9.01 -0.33 3.51
CA VAL A 28 -10.24 0.12 4.19
C VAL A 28 -11.39 -0.77 3.72
N LYS A 29 -12.02 -1.49 4.64
CA LYS A 29 -13.14 -2.40 4.35
C LYS A 29 -12.86 -3.38 3.19
N GLY A 30 -11.63 -3.89 3.10
CA GLY A 30 -11.21 -4.81 2.04
C GLY A 30 -10.82 -4.15 0.71
N SER A 31 -10.79 -2.81 0.65
CA SER A 31 -10.48 -2.04 -0.56
C SER A 31 -9.25 -1.17 -0.38
N CYS A 32 -8.60 -0.79 -1.49
CA CYS A 32 -7.50 0.16 -1.47
C CYS A 32 -7.98 1.54 -0.98
N GLY A 33 -7.41 2.07 0.09
CA GLY A 33 -7.74 3.41 0.61
C GLY A 33 -7.39 4.59 -0.30
N GLY A 34 -6.81 4.34 -1.48
CA GLY A 34 -6.45 5.38 -2.46
C GLY A 34 -7.29 5.37 -3.74
N CYS A 35 -7.62 4.21 -4.30
CA CYS A 35 -8.44 4.11 -5.52
C CYS A 35 -9.75 3.34 -5.33
N PHE A 36 -10.05 2.92 -4.09
CA PHE A 36 -11.29 2.24 -3.68
C PHE A 36 -11.60 0.92 -4.40
N ARG A 37 -10.63 0.37 -5.14
CA ARG A 37 -10.75 -0.96 -5.75
C ARG A 37 -10.74 -2.04 -4.67
N GLY A 38 -11.69 -2.96 -4.73
CA GLY A 38 -11.72 -4.16 -3.88
C GLY A 38 -10.49 -5.02 -4.10
N GLN A 39 -9.85 -5.45 -3.03
CA GLN A 39 -8.69 -6.34 -3.11
C GLN A 39 -9.14 -7.81 -3.04
N PRO A 40 -8.50 -8.72 -3.78
CA PRO A 40 -8.84 -10.14 -3.74
C PRO A 40 -8.73 -10.72 -2.32
N PRO A 41 -9.56 -11.71 -1.94
CA PRO A 41 -9.50 -12.34 -0.62
C PRO A 41 -8.10 -12.86 -0.25
N GLN A 42 -7.38 -13.45 -1.21
CA GLN A 42 -6.00 -13.91 -1.01
C GLN A 42 -5.06 -12.76 -0.60
N MET A 43 -5.16 -11.61 -1.28
CA MET A 43 -4.36 -10.43 -0.93
C MET A 43 -4.74 -9.88 0.45
N LEU A 44 -6.02 -9.95 0.84
CA LEU A 44 -6.44 -9.55 2.19
C LEU A 44 -5.87 -10.47 3.27
N GLN A 45 -5.79 -11.79 3.02
CA GLN A 45 -5.14 -12.72 3.94
C GLN A 45 -3.64 -12.44 4.06
N GLU A 46 -2.96 -12.18 2.94
CA GLU A 46 -1.54 -11.80 2.95
C GLU A 46 -1.32 -10.46 3.67
N ALA A 47 -2.24 -9.52 3.52
CA ALA A 47 -2.15 -8.22 4.18
C ALA A 47 -2.24 -8.36 5.70
N ARG A 48 -3.15 -9.22 6.17
CA ARG A 48 -3.28 -9.59 7.59
C ARG A 48 -2.03 -10.28 8.13
N ARG A 49 -1.37 -11.11 7.30
CA ARG A 49 -0.16 -11.84 7.68
C ARG A 49 1.04 -10.90 7.86
N GLY A 50 1.14 -9.86 7.03
CA GLY A 50 2.17 -8.84 7.16
C GLY A 50 3.56 -9.24 6.67
N ASP A 51 3.72 -10.42 6.09
CA ASP A 51 5.02 -10.97 5.63
C ASP A 51 5.67 -10.18 4.49
N ARG A 52 4.88 -9.44 3.70
CA ARG A 52 5.37 -8.70 2.53
C ARG A 52 4.61 -7.41 2.30
N ALA A 53 5.28 -6.44 1.68
CA ALA A 53 4.65 -5.23 1.18
C ALA A 53 3.73 -5.57 0.00
N LEU A 54 2.44 -5.26 0.14
CA LEU A 54 1.45 -5.48 -0.90
C LEU A 54 1.30 -4.22 -1.74
N ILE A 55 0.93 -4.41 -3.01
CA ILE A 55 0.78 -3.34 -3.99
C ILE A 55 -0.62 -3.45 -4.57
N CYS A 56 -1.35 -2.34 -4.63
CA CYS A 56 -2.65 -2.32 -5.27
C CYS A 56 -2.52 -2.52 -6.77
N ASP A 57 -3.15 -3.55 -7.32
CA ASP A 57 -3.15 -3.85 -8.77
C ASP A 57 -3.82 -2.76 -9.62
N GLY A 58 -4.60 -1.86 -8.99
CA GLY A 58 -5.29 -0.78 -9.71
C GLY A 58 -4.52 0.53 -9.79
N CYS A 59 -3.83 0.92 -8.73
CA CYS A 59 -3.16 2.22 -8.69
C CYS A 59 -1.67 2.15 -8.36
N GLY A 60 -1.13 0.96 -8.07
CA GLY A 60 0.27 0.75 -7.74
C GLY A 60 0.68 1.25 -6.35
N ARG A 61 -0.25 1.77 -5.53
CA ARG A 61 0.04 2.20 -4.16
C ARG A 61 0.38 1.01 -3.27
N ILE A 62 1.29 1.23 -2.33
CA ILE A 62 1.66 0.26 -1.31
C ILE A 62 0.50 0.17 -0.32
N LEU A 63 0.02 -1.04 -0.09
CA LEU A 63 -1.07 -1.34 0.83
C LEU A 63 -0.49 -1.74 2.19
N ILE A 64 -1.05 -1.16 3.24
CA ILE A 64 -0.79 -1.58 4.63
C ILE A 64 -2.08 -2.08 5.25
N TRP A 65 -1.97 -3.08 6.11
CA TRP A 65 -3.09 -3.47 6.97
C TRP A 65 -3.31 -2.35 7.99
N PRO A 66 -4.54 -1.84 8.16
CA PRO A 66 -4.81 -0.85 9.19
C PRO A 66 -4.48 -1.45 10.57
N PRO A 67 -3.85 -0.69 11.49
CA PRO A 67 -3.71 -1.14 12.86
C PRO A 67 -5.10 -1.39 13.44
N GLU A 68 -5.24 -2.46 14.21
CA GLU A 68 -6.51 -2.80 14.87
C GLU A 68 -6.95 -1.60 15.75
N GLY A 69 -8.12 -1.02 15.44
CA GLY A 69 -8.70 0.09 16.21
C GLY A 69 -8.71 1.49 15.56
N ALA A 70 -8.57 1.60 14.24
CA ALA A 70 -8.74 2.85 13.49
C ALA A 70 -10.04 2.91 12.67
#